data_AF-A0A9D6CEQ1-F1
#
_entry.id   AF-A0A9D6CEQ1-F1
#
_cell.length_a   1.000
_cell.length_b   1.000
_cell.length_c   1.000
_cell.angle_alpha   90.00
_cell.angle_beta   90.00
_cell.angle_gamma   90.00
#
_symmetry.space_group_name_H-M   'P 1'
#
loop_
_entity.id
_entity.type
_entity.pdbx_description
1 polymer ?
#
loop_
_entity_poly.entity_id
_entity_poly.type
_entity_poly.pdbx_seq_one_letter_code
_entity_poly.pdbx_strand_id
1 'polypeptide(L)'
;MIKSLTIVLLALLGSIFSFVIPAAASDAAPTCIKIVVDLSNSASMVGTVEIRLLDAGDGNRVFYDHTISVPANGTTQLQYFVGVTIVGPIAATFPVVSSGVSGLISDHTVPLSNCPSGPGHIDDGRINTNDLGAPLAAYCDGGGMKVWDIDASGQGTLAFSVTLADILKALTDAVASGQNVLVGQGMDDSLYALSSNQLVLIGPDINTPSKNYEFLTTPNVCL
;
A
#
# COMPACT_ATOMS: atom_id res chain seq x y z
N MET A 1 45.22 -48.33 20.90
CA MET A 1 44.60 -47.62 22.04
C MET A 1 45.21 -46.22 22.06
N ILE A 2 44.42 -45.18 21.70
CA ILE A 2 44.52 -43.76 22.12
C ILE A 2 45.87 -43.03 21.85
N LYS A 3 45.99 -41.84 21.27
CA LYS A 3 45.16 -40.84 20.57
C LYS A 3 46.17 -39.82 19.97
N SER A 4 45.77 -39.17 18.88
CA SER A 4 46.33 -37.94 18.32
C SER A 4 46.58 -36.84 19.36
N LEU A 5 47.40 -35.83 19.01
CA LEU A 5 46.98 -34.42 18.85
C LEU A 5 48.15 -33.45 19.11
N THR A 6 48.65 -32.79 18.06
CA THR A 6 49.21 -31.42 18.20
C THR A 6 49.00 -30.70 16.87
N ILE A 7 47.87 -30.01 16.74
CA ILE A 7 47.62 -29.04 15.67
C ILE A 7 47.90 -27.65 16.26
N VAL A 8 48.74 -26.92 15.55
CA VAL A 8 49.15 -25.53 15.78
C VAL A 8 47.91 -24.63 15.67
N LEU A 9 47.58 -23.90 16.74
CA LEU A 9 46.58 -22.84 16.72
C LEU A 9 47.30 -21.49 16.60
N LEU A 10 47.33 -20.96 15.38
CA LEU A 10 47.71 -19.58 15.09
C LEU A 10 46.57 -18.97 14.27
N ALA A 11 45.75 -18.12 14.89
CA ALA A 11 44.75 -17.32 14.18
C ALA A 11 44.53 -15.98 14.90
N LEU A 12 45.27 -14.99 14.40
CA LEU A 12 44.87 -13.60 14.16
C LEU A 12 43.77 -12.99 15.06
N LEU A 13 44.21 -12.15 16.00
CA LEU A 13 43.40 -11.11 16.61
C LEU A 13 43.13 -10.01 15.57
N GLY A 14 41.99 -10.10 14.89
CA GLY A 14 41.42 -9.00 14.10
C GLY A 14 40.53 -8.13 15.00
N SER A 15 41.02 -6.96 15.36
CA SER A 15 40.28 -5.92 16.10
C SER A 15 39.13 -5.37 15.25
N ILE A 16 37.90 -5.52 15.74
CA ILE A 16 36.69 -4.92 15.15
C ILE A 16 36.49 -3.55 15.81
N PHE A 17 36.69 -2.47 15.04
CA PHE A 17 36.20 -1.14 15.39
C PHE A 17 34.77 -0.99 14.85
N SER A 18 33.79 -0.83 15.73
CA SER A 18 32.44 -0.42 15.36
C SER A 18 32.32 1.09 15.56
N PHE A 19 32.19 1.85 14.48
CA PHE A 19 31.75 3.25 14.54
C PHE A 19 30.22 3.29 14.45
N VAL A 20 29.57 3.84 15.47
CA VAL A 20 28.15 4.20 15.43
C VAL A 20 28.09 5.65 14.98
N ILE A 21 27.59 5.87 13.76
CA ILE A 21 27.23 7.21 13.29
C ILE A 21 25.78 7.44 13.75
N PRO A 22 25.48 8.48 14.54
CA PRO A 22 24.09 8.81 14.85
C PRO A 22 23.37 9.19 13.56
N ALA A 23 22.31 8.46 13.22
CA ALA A 23 21.45 8.80 12.09
C ALA A 23 20.81 10.16 12.37
N ALA A 24 21.12 11.16 11.53
CA ALA A 24 20.29 12.34 11.44
C ALA A 24 18.89 11.88 11.00
N ALA A 25 17.84 12.39 11.66
CA ALA A 25 16.47 12.17 11.21
C ALA A 25 16.36 12.70 9.77
N SER A 26 16.34 11.80 8.78
CA SER A 26 16.11 12.17 7.40
C SER A 26 14.62 12.31 7.17
N ASP A 27 14.19 13.41 6.57
CA ASP A 27 12.89 13.56 5.89
C ASP A 27 12.82 12.63 4.66
N ALA A 28 13.16 11.35 4.82
CA ALA A 28 12.97 10.36 3.79
C ALA A 28 11.47 10.26 3.55
N ALA A 29 11.05 10.54 2.31
CA ALA A 29 9.68 10.35 1.89
C ALA A 29 9.22 8.94 2.33
N PRO A 30 7.99 8.79 2.84
CA PRO A 30 7.52 7.49 3.30
C PRO A 30 7.59 6.48 2.15
N THR A 31 8.12 5.30 2.44
CA THR A 31 8.29 4.21 1.50
C THR A 31 7.65 2.95 2.06
N CYS A 32 7.28 2.02 1.18
CA CYS A 32 6.99 0.65 1.58
C CYS A 32 7.95 -0.31 0.89
N ILE A 33 7.96 -1.55 1.37
CA ILE A 33 8.72 -2.63 0.74
C ILE A 33 7.78 -3.46 -0.11
N LYS A 34 8.04 -3.46 -1.42
CA LYS A 34 7.45 -4.39 -2.37
C LYS A 34 8.24 -5.69 -2.35
N ILE A 35 7.59 -6.79 -2.02
CA ILE A 35 8.15 -8.13 -2.05
C ILE A 35 7.59 -8.83 -3.27
N VAL A 36 8.46 -9.34 -4.14
CA VAL A 36 8.09 -10.19 -5.28
C VAL A 36 8.50 -11.62 -4.96
N VAL A 37 7.55 -12.54 -5.12
CA VAL A 37 7.79 -13.98 -4.97
C VAL A 37 7.55 -14.63 -6.32
N ASP A 38 8.61 -15.16 -6.92
CA ASP A 38 8.54 -15.92 -8.16
C ASP A 38 8.56 -17.41 -7.83
N LEU A 39 7.45 -18.10 -8.07
CA LEU A 39 7.32 -19.53 -7.91
C LEU A 39 7.43 -20.22 -9.27
N SER A 40 8.14 -21.35 -9.31
CA SER A 40 8.18 -22.24 -10.48
C SER A 40 7.90 -23.67 -10.08
N ASN A 41 7.06 -24.35 -10.86
CA ASN A 41 6.70 -25.74 -10.65
C ASN A 41 7.08 -26.57 -11.88
N SER A 42 8.06 -27.45 -11.70
CA SER A 42 8.56 -28.36 -12.74
C SER A 42 7.83 -29.71 -12.79
N ALA A 43 6.87 -29.94 -11.89
CA ALA A 43 6.10 -31.16 -11.87
C ALA A 43 4.95 -31.12 -12.90
N SER A 44 4.52 -32.31 -13.33
CA SER A 44 3.37 -32.49 -14.22
C SER A 44 2.01 -32.32 -13.52
N MET A 45 1.99 -31.94 -12.24
CA MET A 45 0.79 -31.71 -11.45
C MET A 45 0.84 -30.33 -10.79
N VAL A 46 -0.34 -29.78 -10.47
CA VAL A 46 -0.45 -28.53 -9.72
C VAL A 46 0.22 -28.72 -8.35
N GLY A 47 1.12 -27.81 -8.01
CA GLY A 47 1.79 -27.78 -6.72
C GLY A 47 1.09 -26.82 -5.75
N THR A 48 1.32 -27.02 -4.46
CA THR A 48 0.81 -26.13 -3.43
C THR A 48 1.97 -25.62 -2.59
N VAL A 49 1.98 -24.31 -2.32
CA VAL A 49 3.00 -23.63 -1.51
C VAL A 49 2.31 -22.80 -0.45
N GLU A 50 2.73 -22.96 0.80
CA GLU A 50 2.41 -22.02 1.86
C GLU A 50 3.43 -20.89 1.82
N ILE A 51 2.95 -19.65 1.83
CA ILE A 51 3.79 -18.45 1.82
C ILE A 51 3.57 -17.74 3.13
N ARG A 52 4.65 -17.65 3.90
CA ARG A 52 4.67 -16.89 5.14
C ARG A 52 5.77 -15.84 5.08
N LEU A 53 5.37 -14.57 5.11
CA LEU A 53 6.26 -13.41 5.13
C LEU A 53 6.29 -12.84 6.54
N LEU A 54 7.48 -12.66 7.10
CA LEU A 54 7.65 -12.22 8.49
C LEU A 54 8.82 -11.24 8.66
N ASP A 55 8.70 -10.36 9.65
CA ASP A 55 9.77 -9.49 10.13
C ASP A 55 10.63 -10.25 11.14
N ALA A 56 11.84 -10.65 10.74
CA ALA A 56 12.75 -11.38 11.63
C ALA A 56 13.30 -10.51 12.78
N GLY A 57 13.27 -9.18 12.64
CA GLY A 57 13.74 -8.24 13.66
C GLY A 57 12.68 -7.91 14.71
N ASP A 58 11.40 -8.02 14.37
CA ASP A 58 10.26 -7.78 15.26
C ASP A 58 9.66 -9.09 15.80
N GLY A 59 10.51 -9.97 16.34
CA GLY A 59 10.06 -11.22 16.97
C GLY A 59 9.32 -12.19 16.05
N ASN A 60 9.62 -12.18 14.74
CA ASN A 60 8.93 -12.96 13.71
C ASN A 60 7.45 -12.55 13.52
N ARG A 61 7.13 -11.27 13.64
CA ARG A 61 5.81 -10.73 13.30
C ARG A 61 5.44 -11.13 11.86
N VAL A 62 4.28 -11.75 11.69
CA VAL A 62 3.78 -12.23 10.40
C VAL A 62 3.04 -11.12 9.66
N PHE A 63 3.40 -10.87 8.40
CA PHE A 63 2.71 -9.93 7.50
C PHE A 63 1.69 -10.64 6.61
N TYR A 64 2.08 -11.78 6.05
CA TYR A 64 1.26 -12.58 5.15
C TYR A 64 1.41 -14.05 5.51
N ASP A 65 0.30 -14.77 5.46
CA ASP A 65 0.24 -16.21 5.69
C ASP A 65 -0.92 -16.79 4.87
N HIS A 66 -0.62 -17.43 3.74
CA HIS A 66 -1.63 -18.04 2.88
C HIS A 66 -1.03 -19.12 1.99
N THR A 67 -1.91 -19.95 1.42
CA THR A 67 -1.56 -21.04 0.52
C THR A 67 -1.90 -20.68 -0.93
N ILE A 68 -0.97 -20.92 -1.84
CA ILE A 68 -1.12 -20.70 -3.29
C ILE A 68 -0.97 -22.00 -4.06
N SER A 69 -1.74 -22.14 -5.13
CA SER A 69 -1.58 -23.20 -6.14
C SER A 69 -0.68 -22.72 -7.27
N VAL A 70 0.37 -23.49 -7.59
CA VAL A 70 1.30 -23.22 -8.69
C VAL A 70 0.99 -24.19 -9.85
N PRO A 71 0.66 -23.72 -11.06
CA PRO A 71 0.30 -24.58 -12.18
C PRO A 71 1.38 -25.62 -12.52
N ALA A 72 0.97 -26.78 -13.03
CA ALA A 72 1.89 -27.81 -13.54
C ALA A 72 2.77 -27.24 -14.66
N ASN A 73 4.08 -27.49 -14.62
CA ASN A 73 5.05 -26.97 -15.58
C ASN A 73 4.94 -25.44 -15.81
N GLY A 74 4.61 -24.70 -14.75
CA GLY A 74 4.28 -23.28 -14.83
C GLY A 74 5.03 -22.42 -13.83
N THR A 75 4.89 -21.11 -14.00
CA THR A 75 5.38 -20.09 -13.07
C THR A 75 4.22 -19.28 -12.50
N THR A 76 4.40 -18.73 -11.30
CA THR A 76 3.44 -17.85 -10.66
C THR A 76 4.22 -16.74 -9.96
N GLN A 77 3.96 -15.49 -10.32
CA GLN A 77 4.53 -14.34 -9.65
C GLN A 77 3.50 -13.73 -8.71
N LEU A 78 3.92 -13.45 -7.48
CA LEU A 78 3.11 -12.84 -6.45
C LEU A 78 3.80 -11.56 -5.99
N GLN A 79 3.01 -10.55 -5.64
CA GLN A 79 3.51 -9.26 -5.18
C GLN A 79 2.82 -8.90 -3.87
N TYR A 80 3.63 -8.52 -2.89
CA TYR A 80 3.20 -8.12 -1.55
C TYR A 80 3.76 -6.74 -1.22
N PHE A 81 3.07 -5.98 -0.38
CA PHE A 81 3.49 -4.63 -0.01
C PHE A 81 3.41 -4.46 1.50
N VAL A 82 4.57 -4.26 2.13
CA VAL A 82 4.70 -4.05 3.56
C VAL A 82 5.05 -2.60 3.80
N GLY A 83 4.11 -1.77 4.27
CA GLY A 83 4.39 -0.35 4.54
C GLY A 83 4.81 -0.04 5.98
N VAL A 84 4.92 -1.04 6.87
CA VAL A 84 5.36 -0.76 8.25
C VAL A 84 6.88 -0.57 8.31
N THR A 85 7.35 0.09 9.37
CA THR A 85 8.77 0.07 9.73
C THR A 85 9.18 -1.36 9.99
N ILE A 86 10.00 -1.93 9.09
CA ILE A 86 10.56 -3.26 9.28
C ILE A 86 11.81 -3.12 10.16
N VAL A 87 11.85 -3.87 11.25
CA VAL A 87 12.91 -3.79 12.26
C VAL A 87 14.10 -4.67 11.85
N GLY A 88 13.85 -5.75 11.11
CA GLY A 88 14.88 -6.66 10.62
C GLY A 88 14.74 -7.04 9.14
N PRO A 89 15.48 -8.05 8.67
CA PRO A 89 15.28 -8.56 7.32
C PRO A 89 13.91 -9.24 7.22
N ILE A 90 13.28 -9.09 6.05
CA ILE A 90 12.10 -9.90 5.71
C ILE A 90 12.58 -11.33 5.48
N ALA A 91 12.00 -12.28 6.19
CA ALA A 91 12.13 -13.68 5.87
C ALA A 91 10.86 -14.17 5.18
N ALA A 92 11.01 -14.96 4.13
CA ALA A 92 9.91 -15.80 3.64
C ALA A 92 10.25 -17.27 3.87
N THR A 93 9.27 -18.01 4.35
CA THR A 93 9.35 -19.47 4.40
C THR A 93 8.38 -20.05 3.37
N PHE A 94 8.88 -21.03 2.62
CA PHE A 94 8.08 -21.83 1.68
C PHE A 94 8.05 -23.28 2.16
N PRO A 95 7.17 -23.65 3.09
CA PRO A 95 6.86 -25.06 3.30
C PRO A 95 6.28 -25.60 1.98
N VAL A 96 7.12 -26.31 1.22
CA VAL A 96 6.69 -26.92 -0.04
C VAL A 96 5.84 -28.13 0.31
N VAL A 97 4.56 -28.09 -0.05
CA VAL A 97 3.62 -29.18 0.23
C VAL A 97 3.70 -30.29 -0.85
N SER A 98 4.36 -30.01 -1.98
CA SER A 98 4.49 -30.91 -3.13
C SER A 98 5.87 -30.83 -3.80
N SER A 99 6.54 -31.96 -4.02
CA SER A 99 7.85 -32.01 -4.69
C SER A 99 7.86 -31.31 -6.06
N GLY A 100 8.90 -30.54 -6.36
CA GLY A 100 9.12 -29.93 -7.69
C GLY A 100 8.80 -28.44 -7.81
N VAL A 101 8.38 -27.81 -6.71
CA VAL A 101 8.19 -26.35 -6.64
C VAL A 101 9.42 -25.68 -6.02
N SER A 102 9.89 -24.58 -6.64
CA SER A 102 10.93 -23.69 -6.13
C SER A 102 10.42 -22.25 -6.07
N GLY A 103 10.99 -21.44 -5.20
CA GLY A 103 10.63 -20.03 -5.02
C GLY A 103 11.87 -19.14 -4.93
N LEU A 104 11.79 -17.95 -5.53
CA LEU A 104 12.73 -16.85 -5.36
C LEU A 104 12.00 -15.65 -4.75
N ILE A 105 12.69 -14.91 -3.89
CA ILE A 105 12.19 -13.67 -3.29
C ILE A 105 13.09 -12.54 -3.70
N SER A 106 12.51 -11.40 -4.10
CA SER A 106 13.20 -10.13 -4.15
C SER A 106 12.39 -9.06 -3.43
N ASP A 107 13.08 -8.11 -2.81
CA ASP A 107 12.47 -6.96 -2.16
C ASP A 107 12.98 -5.65 -2.77
N HIS A 108 12.08 -4.68 -2.86
CA HIS A 108 12.36 -3.36 -3.39
C HIS A 108 11.66 -2.31 -2.55
N THR A 109 12.39 -1.28 -2.12
CA THR A 109 11.78 -0.08 -1.56
C THR A 109 11.08 0.70 -2.67
N VAL A 110 9.80 0.99 -2.50
CA VAL A 110 9.00 1.79 -3.43
C VAL A 110 8.35 2.97 -2.71
N PRO A 111 8.03 4.08 -3.41
CA PRO A 111 7.28 5.18 -2.83
C PRO A 111 5.94 4.71 -2.24
N LEU A 112 5.49 5.30 -1.13
CA LEU A 112 4.24 4.90 -0.47
C LEU A 112 3.01 4.95 -1.40
N SER A 113 3.02 5.86 -2.39
CA SER A 113 1.98 5.97 -3.43
C SER A 113 1.78 4.70 -4.27
N ASN A 114 2.78 3.81 -4.29
CA ASN A 114 2.78 2.57 -5.08
C ASN A 114 2.40 1.35 -4.24
N CYS A 115 1.91 1.55 -3.01
CA CYS A 115 1.64 0.49 -2.04
C CYS A 115 0.12 0.27 -1.93
N PRO A 116 -0.45 -0.70 -2.66
CA PRO A 116 -1.90 -0.93 -2.71
C PRO A 116 -2.54 -1.38 -1.39
N SER A 117 -1.76 -1.64 -0.32
CA SER A 117 -2.27 -2.09 0.99
C SER A 117 -1.29 -1.82 2.16
N GLY A 118 -0.38 -0.84 2.04
CA GLY A 118 0.54 -0.50 3.14
C GLY A 118 -0.15 0.40 4.19
N PRO A 119 0.39 0.60 5.41
CA PRO A 119 0.08 1.76 6.25
C PRO A 119 0.30 3.03 5.44
N GLY A 120 -0.77 3.51 4.84
CA GLY A 120 -0.78 4.40 3.69
C GLY A 120 -2.08 4.27 2.92
N HIS A 121 -2.74 3.12 3.05
CA HIS A 121 -3.96 2.73 2.38
C HIS A 121 -5.09 2.50 3.40
N ILE A 122 -6.32 2.88 3.04
CA ILE A 122 -7.53 2.68 3.83
C ILE A 122 -8.43 1.68 3.08
N ASP A 123 -8.57 0.47 3.61
CA ASP A 123 -9.31 -0.65 3.01
C ASP A 123 -10.84 -0.61 3.30
N ASP A 124 -11.47 0.56 3.27
CA ASP A 124 -12.92 0.70 3.51
C ASP A 124 -13.73 0.96 2.22
N GLY A 125 -13.08 0.91 1.07
CA GLY A 125 -13.70 1.13 -0.25
C GLY A 125 -13.80 2.61 -0.64
N ARG A 126 -13.18 3.53 0.11
CA ARG A 126 -13.09 4.93 -0.30
C ARG A 126 -12.21 5.12 -1.54
N ILE A 127 -12.51 6.16 -2.31
CA ILE A 127 -11.79 6.55 -3.52
C ILE A 127 -10.42 7.15 -3.19
N ASN A 128 -10.35 8.00 -2.16
CA ASN A 128 -9.12 8.64 -1.69
C ASN A 128 -8.37 7.76 -0.67
N THR A 129 -8.27 6.47 -0.96
CA THR A 129 -7.74 5.45 -0.04
C THR A 129 -6.30 5.68 0.40
N ASN A 130 -5.50 6.38 -0.41
CA ASN A 130 -4.08 6.59 -0.12
C ASN A 130 -3.79 7.86 0.71
N ASP A 131 -4.82 8.65 1.03
CA ASP A 131 -4.69 9.90 1.79
C ASP A 131 -5.10 9.67 3.25
N LEU A 132 -4.19 9.10 4.04
CA LEU A 132 -4.46 8.72 5.44
C LEU A 132 -4.96 9.85 6.35
N GLY A 133 -4.58 11.08 6.05
CA GLY A 133 -4.97 12.28 6.79
C GLY A 133 -6.08 13.10 6.13
N ALA A 134 -6.79 12.52 5.16
CA ALA A 134 -7.84 13.23 4.46
C ALA A 134 -8.98 13.61 5.45
N PRO A 135 -9.39 14.90 5.49
CA PRO A 135 -10.51 15.36 6.31
C PRO A 135 -11.87 14.94 5.74
N LEU A 136 -11.89 14.30 4.57
CA LEU A 136 -13.08 13.77 3.94
C LEU A 136 -12.81 12.39 3.34
N ALA A 137 -13.86 11.59 3.17
CA ALA A 137 -13.80 10.30 2.49
C ALA A 137 -14.92 10.21 1.45
N ALA A 138 -14.60 9.76 0.25
CA ALA A 138 -15.58 9.59 -0.82
C ALA A 138 -15.74 8.13 -1.23
N TYR A 139 -16.98 7.69 -1.43
CA TYR A 139 -17.31 6.32 -1.82
C TYR A 139 -18.22 6.34 -3.04
N CYS A 140 -18.04 5.38 -3.93
CA CYS A 140 -18.95 5.20 -5.04
C CYS A 140 -20.28 4.58 -4.59
N ASP A 141 -21.40 5.12 -5.08
CA ASP A 141 -22.74 4.65 -4.75
C ASP A 141 -23.67 4.74 -5.96
N GLY A 142 -23.98 3.60 -6.57
CA GLY A 142 -24.88 3.54 -7.74
C GLY A 142 -24.41 4.39 -8.94
N GLY A 143 -23.10 4.47 -9.18
CA GLY A 143 -22.50 5.34 -10.19
C GLY A 143 -22.29 6.80 -9.72
N GLY A 144 -22.94 7.21 -8.63
CA GLY A 144 -22.74 8.48 -7.97
C GLY A 144 -21.65 8.42 -6.91
N MET A 145 -21.66 9.42 -6.02
CA MET A 145 -20.67 9.54 -4.93
C MET A 145 -21.37 9.92 -3.62
N LYS A 146 -20.94 9.30 -2.52
CA LYS A 146 -21.22 9.71 -1.15
C LYS A 146 -19.94 10.27 -0.54
N VAL A 147 -20.02 11.48 0.01
CA VAL A 147 -18.90 12.16 0.65
C VAL A 147 -19.20 12.26 2.14
N TRP A 148 -18.23 11.85 2.95
CA TRP A 148 -18.28 11.86 4.41
C TRP A 148 -17.21 12.82 4.92
N ASP A 149 -17.60 13.75 5.80
CA ASP A 149 -16.70 14.59 6.58
C ASP A 149 -16.10 13.75 7.71
N ILE A 150 -14.78 13.79 7.88
CA ILE A 150 -14.04 12.99 8.86
C ILE A 150 -13.53 13.92 9.97
N ASP A 151 -14.03 13.73 11.18
CA ASP A 151 -13.63 14.54 12.32
C ASP A 151 -12.24 14.15 12.87
N ALA A 152 -11.74 14.91 13.85
CA ALA A 152 -10.42 14.70 14.46
C ALA A 152 -10.30 13.37 15.25
N SER A 153 -11.41 12.70 15.53
CA SER A 153 -11.44 11.36 16.12
C SER A 153 -11.47 10.24 15.07
N GLY A 154 -11.50 10.58 13.78
CA GLY A 154 -11.64 9.66 12.67
C GLY A 154 -13.07 9.18 12.44
N GLN A 155 -14.07 9.81 13.07
CA GLN A 155 -15.47 9.47 12.85
C GLN A 155 -16.01 10.21 11.62
N GLY A 156 -16.69 9.46 10.74
CA GLY A 156 -17.30 10.00 9.54
C GLY A 156 -18.77 10.40 9.74
N THR A 157 -19.14 11.59 9.27
CA THR A 157 -20.54 12.02 9.13
C THR A 157 -20.84 12.28 7.65
N LEU A 158 -21.98 11.81 7.13
CA LEU A 158 -22.32 12.00 5.72
C LEU A 158 -22.51 13.51 5.45
N ALA A 159 -21.62 14.08 4.64
CA ALA A 159 -21.65 15.49 4.26
C ALA A 159 -22.69 15.73 3.15
N PHE A 160 -22.61 14.95 2.07
CA PHE A 160 -23.56 14.99 0.95
C PHE A 160 -23.48 13.74 0.06
N SER A 161 -24.45 13.59 -0.84
CA SER A 161 -24.46 12.56 -1.88
C SER A 161 -24.88 13.17 -3.21
N VAL A 162 -24.26 12.73 -4.30
CA VAL A 162 -24.57 13.15 -5.67
C VAL A 162 -24.82 11.92 -6.54
N THR A 163 -25.73 12.06 -7.50
CA THR A 163 -26.02 10.97 -8.46
C THR A 163 -25.02 10.98 -9.62
N LEU A 164 -24.95 9.87 -10.35
CA LEU A 164 -24.20 9.82 -11.61
C LEU A 164 -24.64 10.93 -12.59
N ALA A 165 -25.95 11.20 -12.66
CA ALA A 165 -26.49 12.22 -13.56
C ALA A 165 -26.01 13.63 -13.20
N ASP A 166 -25.91 13.95 -11.90
CA ASP A 166 -25.40 15.23 -11.43
C ASP A 166 -23.92 15.41 -11.83
N ILE A 167 -23.11 14.37 -11.63
CA ILE A 167 -21.68 14.34 -11.99
C ILE A 167 -21.50 14.56 -13.51
N LEU A 168 -22.21 13.79 -14.33
CA LEU A 168 -22.10 13.88 -15.79
C LEU A 168 -22.56 15.24 -16.33
N LYS A 169 -23.65 15.79 -15.77
CA LYS A 169 -24.14 17.11 -16.14
C LYS A 169 -23.11 18.19 -15.79
N ALA A 170 -22.58 18.17 -14.57
CA ALA A 170 -21.60 19.16 -14.13
C ALA A 170 -20.29 19.11 -14.93
N LEU A 171 -19.79 17.91 -15.28
CA LEU A 171 -18.63 17.76 -16.16
C LEU A 171 -18.88 18.33 -17.55
N THR A 172 -20.06 18.08 -18.12
CA THR A 172 -20.45 18.64 -19.42
C THR A 172 -20.48 20.16 -19.37
N ASP A 173 -21.13 20.73 -18.34
CA ASP A 173 -21.23 22.18 -18.15
C ASP A 173 -19.85 22.82 -17.90
N ALA A 174 -18.97 22.16 -17.15
CA ALA A 174 -17.63 22.67 -16.84
C ALA A 174 -16.73 22.73 -18.07
N VAL A 175 -16.74 21.67 -18.89
CA VAL A 175 -15.99 21.62 -20.16
C VAL A 175 -16.54 22.63 -21.15
N ALA A 176 -17.87 22.76 -21.26
CA ALA A 176 -18.51 23.68 -22.21
C ALA A 176 -18.29 25.16 -21.85
N SER A 177 -18.33 25.50 -20.56
CA SER A 177 -18.16 26.87 -20.08
C SER A 177 -16.69 27.28 -19.88
N GLY A 178 -15.78 26.31 -19.77
CA GLY A 178 -14.40 26.54 -19.37
C GLY A 178 -14.23 26.92 -17.90
N GLN A 179 -15.29 26.82 -17.08
CA GLN A 179 -15.29 27.15 -15.64
C GLN A 179 -15.54 25.88 -14.81
N ASN A 180 -15.05 25.86 -13.57
CA ASN A 180 -15.38 24.77 -12.64
C ASN A 180 -16.83 24.87 -12.20
N VAL A 181 -17.51 23.73 -12.09
CA VAL A 181 -18.95 23.66 -11.75
C VAL A 181 -19.12 22.85 -10.47
N LEU A 182 -19.83 23.40 -9.49
CA LEU A 182 -20.17 22.69 -8.26
C LEU A 182 -21.13 21.53 -8.56
N VAL A 183 -20.80 20.33 -8.09
CA VAL A 183 -21.63 19.13 -8.19
C VAL A 183 -22.47 18.94 -6.92
N GLY A 184 -21.84 19.09 -5.75
CA GLY A 184 -22.47 18.92 -4.45
C GLY A 184 -21.61 19.51 -3.33
N GLN A 185 -22.23 19.85 -2.20
CA GLN A 185 -21.56 20.40 -1.02
C GLN A 185 -22.34 20.11 0.26
N GLY A 186 -21.63 20.08 1.39
CA GLY A 186 -22.18 19.92 2.73
C GLY A 186 -21.06 19.84 3.77
N MET A 187 -21.28 20.30 4.99
CA MET A 187 -20.30 20.26 6.08
C MET A 187 -18.91 20.84 5.71
N ASP A 188 -18.89 21.96 4.97
CA ASP A 188 -17.67 22.60 4.43
C ASP A 188 -16.88 21.77 3.40
N ASP A 189 -17.34 20.57 3.06
CA ASP A 189 -16.87 19.77 1.93
C ASP A 189 -17.60 20.12 0.64
N SER A 190 -16.91 19.98 -0.48
CA SER A 190 -17.44 20.25 -1.81
C SER A 190 -16.83 19.36 -2.88
N LEU A 191 -17.65 19.01 -3.88
CA LEU A 191 -17.23 18.32 -5.09
C LEU A 191 -17.42 19.26 -6.28
N TYR A 192 -16.36 19.51 -7.03
CA TYR A 192 -16.40 20.27 -8.28
C TYR A 192 -16.05 19.40 -9.48
N ALA A 193 -16.74 19.65 -10.58
CA ALA A 193 -16.33 19.25 -11.91
C ALA A 193 -15.42 20.33 -12.51
N LEU A 194 -14.22 19.95 -12.94
CA LEU A 194 -13.24 20.85 -13.53
C LEU A 194 -13.42 20.94 -15.04
N SER A 195 -13.08 22.10 -15.61
CA SER A 195 -13.07 22.30 -17.06
C SER A 195 -12.06 21.41 -17.80
N SER A 196 -11.11 20.80 -17.07
CA SER A 196 -10.20 19.75 -17.56
C SER A 196 -10.84 18.36 -17.70
N ASN A 197 -12.16 18.24 -17.48
CA ASN A 197 -12.89 16.97 -17.44
C ASN A 197 -12.37 16.04 -16.32
N GLN A 198 -12.18 16.60 -15.12
CA GLN A 198 -11.80 15.90 -13.91
C GLN A 198 -12.73 16.28 -12.76
N LEU A 199 -12.68 15.53 -11.66
CA LEU A 199 -13.39 15.85 -10.43
C LEU A 199 -12.39 16.24 -9.34
N VAL A 200 -12.72 17.25 -8.53
CA VAL A 200 -11.95 17.58 -7.33
C VAL A 200 -12.86 17.63 -6.11
N LEU A 201 -12.47 16.92 -5.06
CA LEU A 201 -13.04 17.05 -3.72
C LEU A 201 -12.21 18.07 -2.93
N ILE A 202 -12.87 18.98 -2.24
CA ILE A 202 -12.24 20.03 -1.45
C ILE A 202 -12.91 20.06 -0.08
N GLY A 203 -12.11 20.11 0.98
CA GLY A 203 -12.57 20.26 2.36
C GLY A 203 -11.53 20.95 3.24
N PRO A 204 -11.88 21.36 4.46
CA PRO A 204 -10.96 22.03 5.38
C PRO A 204 -9.86 21.07 5.86
N ASP A 205 -8.58 21.48 5.77
CA ASP A 205 -7.47 20.65 6.28
C ASP A 205 -7.51 20.58 7.82
N ILE A 206 -7.58 19.36 8.35
CA ILE A 206 -7.71 19.11 9.79
C ILE A 206 -6.45 19.46 10.60
N ASN A 207 -5.28 19.43 9.95
CA ASN A 207 -4.00 19.72 10.58
C ASN A 207 -3.61 21.21 10.44
N THR A 208 -4.10 21.86 9.37
CA THR A 208 -3.82 23.25 9.05
C THR A 208 -5.12 23.97 8.66
N PRO A 209 -5.92 24.45 9.63
CA PRO A 209 -7.28 24.97 9.38
C PRO A 209 -7.39 26.17 8.41
N SER A 210 -6.29 26.77 8.01
CA SER A 210 -6.22 27.84 7.00
C SER A 210 -5.97 27.34 5.57
N LYS A 211 -5.87 26.03 5.38
CA LYS A 211 -5.65 25.38 4.09
C LYS A 211 -6.81 24.46 3.76
N ASN A 212 -6.95 24.19 2.47
CA ASN A 212 -7.88 23.17 1.99
C ASN A 212 -7.10 21.90 1.66
N TYR A 213 -7.70 20.77 1.98
CA TYR A 213 -7.39 19.50 1.35
C TYR A 213 -8.03 19.46 -0.04
N GLU A 214 -7.30 18.95 -1.03
CA GLU A 214 -7.80 18.76 -2.39
C GLU A 214 -7.48 17.34 -2.86
N PHE A 215 -8.49 16.64 -3.38
CA PHE A 215 -8.32 15.32 -3.98
C PHE A 215 -8.87 15.30 -5.40
N LEU A 216 -7.97 15.11 -6.36
CA LEU A 216 -8.27 15.08 -7.79
C LEU A 216 -8.49 13.64 -8.28
N THR A 217 -9.57 13.40 -9.02
CA THR A 217 -9.87 12.08 -9.61
C THR A 217 -10.47 12.19 -11.01
N THR A 218 -10.59 11.04 -11.68
CA THR A 218 -11.14 10.94 -13.03
C THR A 218 -12.68 10.85 -13.01
N PRO A 219 -13.37 11.24 -14.09
CA PRO A 219 -14.82 11.11 -14.22
C PRO A 219 -15.37 9.70 -14.04
N ASN A 220 -14.57 8.68 -14.38
CA ASN A 220 -15.01 7.29 -14.43
C ASN A 220 -14.74 6.53 -13.12
N VAL A 221 -14.35 7.23 -12.05
CA VAL A 221 -13.94 6.59 -10.80
C VAL A 221 -15.05 5.76 -10.15
N CYS A 222 -16.32 6.07 -10.46
CA CYS A 222 -17.50 5.36 -9.96
C CYS A 222 -18.30 4.60 -11.02
N LEU A 223 -17.76 4.44 -12.24
CA LEU A 223 -18.44 3.74 -13.35
C LEU A 223 -18.11 2.25 -13.39
#